data_AF-A0A7Y8K2M1-F1
#
_entry.id   AF-A0A7Y8K2M1-F1
#
_cell.length_a   1.000
_cell.length_b   1.000
_cell.length_c   1.000
_cell.angle_alpha   90.00
_cell.angle_beta   90.00
_cell.angle_gamma   90.00
#
_symmetry.space_group_name_H-M   'P 1'
#
loop_
_entity.id
_entity.type
_entity.pdbx_description
1 polymer ?
#
loop_
_entity_poly.entity_id
_entity_poly.type
_entity_poly.pdbx_seq_one_letter_code
_entity_poly.pdbx_strand_id
1 'polypeptide(L)'
;MIDMEIALPHSELSAALSVLFAYGDGMRPIFISDEEDGPRLPVSDLDQVNELLGGGGGGGVFLWSPECFYDVSVSDSGAANIFAYSENFGAIDAIFSSIVELPIMFGYACDHEERVHRNRIERRMDYGVHEAWVGRDFSRYLPGVYWLTAIPAEMQRRLDISIDNLRTLAVDVSLVGNRNWLLRLYSRPDQWRGEALKLDKWCSGSPGCFSKAVAENALNQASNFIEASACIKEWR
;
A
#
# COMPACT_ATOMS: atom_id res chain seq x y z
N MET A 1 13.23 -3.98 5.51
CA MET A 1 13.05 -2.94 4.47
C MET A 1 11.57 -2.66 4.39
N ILE A 2 11.15 -1.41 4.54
CA ILE A 2 9.76 -1.08 4.78
C ILE A 2 9.14 -0.48 3.53
N ASP A 3 8.06 -1.13 3.09
CA ASP A 3 7.18 -0.66 2.03
C ASP A 3 6.01 0.07 2.68
N MET A 4 5.68 1.25 2.18
CA MET A 4 4.48 2.01 2.51
C MET A 4 3.71 2.30 1.24
N GLU A 5 2.39 2.16 1.27
CA GLU A 5 1.52 2.59 0.18
C GLU A 5 0.30 3.28 0.78
N ILE A 6 -0.02 4.47 0.27
CA ILE A 6 -1.25 5.18 0.61
C ILE A 6 -1.93 5.58 -0.70
N ALA A 7 -3.15 5.09 -0.89
CA ALA A 7 -4.07 5.54 -1.91
C ALA A 7 -4.99 6.60 -1.32
N LEU A 8 -5.17 7.72 -1.99
CA LEU A 8 -5.99 8.85 -1.57
C LEU A 8 -6.68 9.53 -2.76
N PRO A 9 -7.79 10.27 -2.55
CA PRO A 9 -8.40 11.05 -3.62
C PRO A 9 -7.40 12.06 -4.19
N HIS A 10 -7.33 12.24 -5.51
CA HIS A 10 -6.39 13.19 -6.13
C HIS A 10 -6.46 14.61 -5.53
N SER A 11 -7.63 15.05 -5.05
CA SER A 11 -7.80 16.33 -4.34
C SER A 11 -6.94 16.48 -3.08
N GLU A 12 -6.54 15.37 -2.45
CA GLU A 12 -5.74 15.34 -1.22
C GLU A 12 -4.23 15.21 -1.49
N LEU A 13 -3.82 15.03 -2.76
CA LEU A 13 -2.42 14.76 -3.11
C LEU A 13 -1.48 15.89 -2.70
N SER A 14 -1.88 17.14 -2.95
CA SER A 14 -1.07 18.31 -2.56
C SER A 14 -0.86 18.38 -1.04
N ALA A 15 -1.88 18.04 -0.24
CA ALA A 15 -1.77 17.98 1.20
C ALA A 15 -0.85 16.83 1.65
N ALA A 16 -0.95 15.66 1.02
CA ALA A 16 -0.08 14.52 1.31
C ALA A 16 1.38 14.81 0.95
N LEU A 17 1.65 15.43 -0.20
CA LEU A 17 2.99 15.87 -0.58
C LEU A 17 3.54 16.93 0.39
N SER A 18 2.69 17.83 0.89
CA SER A 18 3.09 18.81 1.92
C SER A 18 3.60 18.12 3.19
N VAL A 19 3.00 16.98 3.58
CA VAL A 19 3.50 16.17 4.70
C VAL A 19 4.90 15.62 4.39
N LEU A 20 5.13 15.08 3.18
CA LEU A 20 6.45 14.55 2.79
C LEU A 20 7.54 15.63 2.81
N PHE A 21 7.24 16.83 2.29
CA PHE A 21 8.20 17.93 2.22
C PHE A 21 8.45 18.63 3.57
N ALA A 22 7.54 18.47 4.53
CA ALA A 22 7.69 18.99 5.89
C ALA A 22 8.39 17.99 6.83
N TYR A 23 8.54 16.72 6.43
CA TYR A 23 9.16 15.70 7.26
C TYR A 23 10.68 15.87 7.29
N GLY A 24 11.35 15.48 8.38
CA GLY A 24 12.75 15.82 8.68
C GLY A 24 13.76 15.52 7.55
N ASP A 25 14.96 16.11 7.66
CA ASP A 25 15.98 16.16 6.58
C ASP A 25 16.32 14.82 5.92
N GLY A 26 16.18 13.68 6.61
CA GLY A 26 16.41 12.35 6.04
C GLY A 26 15.31 11.85 5.09
N MET A 27 14.05 12.24 5.31
CA MET A 27 12.90 11.78 4.53
C MET A 27 12.35 12.83 3.57
N ARG A 28 12.79 14.08 3.71
CA ARG A 28 12.37 15.17 2.83
C ARG A 28 12.87 14.92 1.40
N PRO A 29 11.98 14.94 0.39
CA PRO A 29 12.40 14.92 -1.00
C PRO A 29 13.38 16.05 -1.34
N ILE A 30 14.49 15.68 -1.98
CA ILE A 30 15.52 16.61 -2.47
C ILE A 30 15.83 16.42 -3.96
N PHE A 31 15.40 15.30 -4.56
CA PHE A 31 15.44 15.09 -6.00
C PHE A 31 14.09 14.61 -6.56
N ILE A 32 13.86 14.89 -7.84
CA ILE A 32 12.69 14.48 -8.62
C ILE A 32 13.10 13.95 -10.02
N SER A 33 12.28 13.06 -10.57
CA SER A 33 12.35 12.56 -11.95
C SER A 33 10.99 12.04 -12.39
N ASP A 34 10.74 12.03 -13.70
CA ASP A 34 9.59 11.39 -14.35
C ASP A 34 9.87 9.91 -14.72
N GLU A 35 11.12 9.47 -14.56
CA GLU A 35 11.56 8.08 -14.77
C GLU A 35 12.30 7.56 -13.53
N GLU A 36 12.06 6.29 -13.13
CA GLU A 36 12.66 5.70 -11.92
C GLU A 36 14.19 5.69 -11.98
N ASP A 37 14.74 5.35 -13.15
CA ASP A 37 16.18 5.32 -13.43
C ASP A 37 16.67 6.58 -14.19
N GLY A 38 15.83 7.62 -14.23
CA GLY A 38 16.09 8.84 -15.00
C GLY A 38 17.06 9.83 -14.36
N PRO A 39 17.36 10.93 -15.07
CA PRO A 39 18.09 12.06 -14.49
C PRO A 39 17.34 12.62 -13.29
N ARG A 40 18.06 12.77 -12.18
CA ARG A 40 17.54 13.33 -10.93
C ARG A 40 17.79 14.83 -10.89
N LEU A 41 16.72 15.62 -10.89
CA LEU A 41 16.78 17.07 -10.77
C LEU A 41 16.56 17.47 -9.31
N PRO A 42 17.24 18.50 -8.78
CA PRO A 42 16.94 19.01 -7.45
C PRO A 42 15.49 19.46 -7.35
N VAL A 43 14.80 19.12 -6.26
CA VAL A 43 13.45 19.61 -5.97
C VAL A 43 13.46 20.38 -4.66
N SER A 44 12.96 21.61 -4.70
CA SER A 44 12.90 22.51 -3.53
C SER A 44 11.50 22.66 -2.95
N ASP A 45 10.49 22.50 -3.80
CA ASP A 45 9.10 22.85 -3.52
C ASP A 45 8.10 21.91 -4.22
N LEU A 46 6.84 22.06 -3.83
CA LEU A 46 5.71 21.26 -4.31
C LEU A 46 5.26 21.64 -5.73
N ASP A 47 5.55 22.85 -6.17
CA ASP A 47 5.06 23.36 -7.45
C ASP A 47 5.69 22.57 -8.60
N GLN A 48 6.98 22.27 -8.51
CA GLN A 48 7.68 21.40 -9.47
C GLN A 48 7.06 19.99 -9.54
N VAL A 49 6.62 19.44 -8.41
CA VAL A 49 5.96 18.12 -8.35
C VAL A 49 4.59 18.18 -9.03
N ASN A 50 3.80 19.20 -8.70
CA ASN A 50 2.46 19.39 -9.24
C ASN A 50 2.45 19.66 -10.75
N GLU A 51 3.45 20.38 -11.27
CA GLU A 51 3.61 20.62 -12.71
C GLU A 51 3.80 19.31 -13.48
N LEU A 52 4.66 18.42 -12.98
CA LEU A 52 4.91 17.12 -13.61
C LEU A 52 3.68 16.20 -13.54
N LEU A 53 2.98 16.19 -12.42
CA LEU A 53 1.74 15.42 -12.25
C LEU A 53 0.58 16.00 -13.09
N GLY A 54 0.54 17.32 -13.28
CA GLY A 54 -0.53 18.03 -14.00
C GLY A 54 -0.37 18.07 -15.53
N GLY A 55 0.78 17.65 -16.07
CA GLY A 55 1.17 17.77 -17.49
C GLY A 55 0.35 16.96 -18.50
N GLY A 56 -0.77 16.36 -18.11
CA GLY A 56 -1.70 15.68 -19.02
C GLY A 56 -1.20 14.35 -19.60
N GLY A 57 -0.05 13.86 -19.15
CA GLY A 57 0.63 12.66 -19.65
C GLY A 57 0.48 11.41 -18.78
N GLY A 58 -0.47 11.35 -17.84
CA GLY A 58 -0.78 10.14 -17.05
C GLY A 58 0.44 9.49 -16.38
N GLY A 59 1.46 10.28 -16.01
CA GLY A 59 2.74 9.82 -15.49
C GLY A 59 2.85 10.02 -13.99
N GLY A 60 3.45 9.06 -13.30
CA GLY A 60 3.93 9.26 -11.94
C GLY A 60 5.21 10.08 -11.91
N VAL A 61 5.61 10.46 -10.71
CA VAL A 61 6.89 11.11 -10.42
C VAL A 61 7.60 10.35 -9.32
N PHE A 62 8.91 10.30 -9.44
CA PHE A 62 9.78 9.66 -8.48
C PHE A 62 10.50 10.73 -7.67
N LEU A 63 10.49 10.58 -6.35
CA LEU A 63 11.11 11.51 -5.41
C LEU A 63 12.15 10.78 -4.58
N TRP A 64 13.32 11.39 -4.39
CA TRP A 64 14.38 10.82 -3.56
C TRP A 64 14.75 11.73 -2.40
N SER A 65 14.97 11.08 -1.27
CA SER A 65 15.49 11.64 -0.03
C SER A 65 16.70 10.81 0.42
N PRO A 66 17.52 11.28 1.37
CA PRO A 66 18.65 10.51 1.88
C PRO A 66 18.26 9.12 2.42
N GLU A 67 17.09 8.99 3.04
CA GLU A 67 16.63 7.76 3.70
C GLU A 67 15.39 7.15 3.04
N CYS A 68 14.84 7.74 1.98
CA CYS A 68 13.58 7.29 1.40
C CYS A 68 13.47 7.54 -0.10
N PHE A 69 12.82 6.62 -0.78
CA PHE A 69 12.34 6.76 -2.14
C PHE A 69 10.82 6.81 -2.14
N TYR A 70 10.24 7.68 -2.96
CA TYR A 70 8.80 7.75 -3.19
C TYR A 70 8.49 7.60 -4.68
N ASP A 71 7.45 6.84 -4.99
CA ASP A 71 6.77 6.81 -6.28
C ASP A 71 5.36 7.38 -6.06
N VAL A 72 5.09 8.50 -6.73
CA VAL A 72 3.83 9.22 -6.63
C VAL A 72 3.14 9.18 -7.98
N SER A 73 1.97 8.56 -8.07
CA SER A 73 1.24 8.43 -9.33
C SER A 73 -0.23 8.78 -9.17
N VAL A 74 -0.87 9.21 -10.26
CA VAL A 74 -2.31 9.45 -10.32
C VAL A 74 -2.89 8.55 -11.40
N SER A 75 -3.86 7.72 -11.01
CA SER A 75 -4.57 6.85 -11.95
C SER A 75 -5.66 7.61 -12.70
N ASP A 76 -6.08 7.06 -13.85
CA ASP A 76 -7.23 7.57 -14.62
C ASP A 76 -8.54 7.58 -13.81
N SER A 77 -8.64 6.74 -12.76
CA SER A 77 -9.77 6.73 -11.84
C SER A 77 -9.79 7.90 -10.85
N GLY A 78 -8.75 8.75 -10.85
CA GLY A 78 -8.62 9.89 -9.94
C GLY A 78 -8.10 9.52 -8.55
N ALA A 79 -7.53 8.33 -8.38
CA ALA A 79 -6.81 7.94 -7.17
C ALA A 79 -5.36 8.35 -7.31
N ALA A 80 -4.83 9.06 -6.31
CA ALA A 80 -3.40 9.28 -6.18
C ALA A 80 -2.82 8.20 -5.26
N ASN A 81 -1.68 7.64 -5.65
CA ASN A 81 -0.95 6.65 -4.88
C ASN A 81 0.42 7.21 -4.52
N ILE A 82 0.77 7.10 -3.25
CA ILE A 82 2.12 7.37 -2.76
C ILE A 82 2.67 6.04 -2.26
N PHE A 83 3.59 5.47 -3.03
CA PHE A 83 4.43 4.37 -2.59
C PHE A 83 5.72 4.95 -2.00
N ALA A 84 6.17 4.43 -0.86
CA ALA A 84 7.43 4.81 -0.25
C ALA A 84 8.21 3.59 0.22
N TYR A 85 9.53 3.75 0.23
CA TYR A 85 10.48 2.71 0.57
C TYR A 85 11.57 3.29 1.48
N SER A 86 11.79 2.66 2.64
CA SER A 86 12.86 3.07 3.57
C SER A 86 13.29 1.93 4.51
N GLU A 87 14.52 1.99 5.00
CA GLU A 87 14.97 1.16 6.14
C GLU A 87 14.56 1.77 7.50
N ASN A 88 14.25 3.06 7.53
CA ASN A 88 13.87 3.78 8.75
C ASN A 88 12.36 3.61 9.03
N PHE A 89 11.99 2.49 9.65
CA PHE A 89 10.59 2.20 9.97
C PHE A 89 9.94 3.25 10.89
N GLY A 90 10.70 3.91 11.76
CA GLY A 90 10.18 4.94 12.66
C GLY A 90 9.76 6.20 11.89
N ALA A 91 10.53 6.57 10.87
CA ALA A 91 10.17 7.67 9.98
C ALA A 91 8.96 7.33 9.08
N ILE A 92 8.90 6.10 8.55
CA ILE A 92 7.73 5.62 7.80
C ILE A 92 6.47 5.65 8.67
N ASP A 93 6.53 5.16 9.90
CA ASP A 93 5.40 5.17 10.84
C ASP A 93 4.83 6.58 11.04
N ALA A 94 5.71 7.55 11.27
CA ALA A 94 5.29 8.91 11.53
C ALA A 94 4.79 9.65 10.28
N ILE A 95 5.38 9.41 9.10
CA ILE A 95 4.82 9.90 7.82
C ILE A 95 3.45 9.28 7.57
N PHE A 96 3.34 7.95 7.69
CA PHE A 96 2.10 7.22 7.50
C PHE A 96 1.00 7.76 8.42
N SER A 97 1.29 7.87 9.72
CA SER A 97 0.37 8.39 10.72
C SER A 97 -0.07 9.83 10.41
N SER A 98 0.82 10.67 9.87
CA SER A 98 0.50 12.05 9.48
C SER A 98 -0.39 12.11 8.24
N ILE A 99 -0.10 11.32 7.21
CA ILE A 99 -0.91 11.28 5.98
C ILE A 99 -2.31 10.69 6.27
N VAL A 100 -2.43 9.74 7.20
CA VAL A 100 -3.71 9.13 7.60
C VAL A 100 -4.66 10.13 8.30
N GLU A 101 -4.20 11.34 8.66
CA GLU A 101 -5.11 12.43 9.07
C GLU A 101 -5.95 12.98 7.91
N LEU A 102 -5.49 12.79 6.67
CA LEU A 102 -6.18 13.17 5.43
C LEU A 102 -7.23 12.12 5.03
N PRO A 103 -8.23 12.47 4.21
CA PRO A 103 -9.07 11.46 3.55
C PRO A 103 -8.20 10.53 2.69
N ILE A 104 -8.28 9.22 2.95
CA ILE A 104 -7.60 8.19 2.16
C ILE A 104 -8.62 7.22 1.57
N MET A 105 -8.21 6.45 0.57
CA MET A 105 -8.94 5.30 0.03
C MET A 105 -8.49 4.00 0.70
N PHE A 106 -7.20 3.86 0.98
CA PHE A 106 -6.59 2.76 1.73
C PHE A 106 -5.13 3.09 2.02
N GLY A 107 -4.53 2.52 3.05
CA GLY A 107 -3.08 2.57 3.19
C GLY A 107 -2.51 1.45 4.04
N TYR A 108 -1.24 1.11 3.82
CA TYR A 108 -0.48 0.23 4.68
C TYR A 108 0.99 0.61 4.76
N ALA A 109 1.66 0.14 5.80
CA ALA A 109 3.11 0.04 5.84
C ALA A 109 3.53 -1.31 6.43
N CYS A 110 4.58 -1.92 5.89
CA CYS A 110 4.97 -3.29 6.21
C CYS A 110 6.42 -3.57 5.87
N ASP A 111 6.97 -4.66 6.42
CA ASP A 111 8.22 -5.20 5.86
C ASP A 111 7.97 -5.76 4.46
N HIS A 112 8.88 -5.55 3.51
CA HIS A 112 8.71 -5.99 2.12
C HIS A 112 8.33 -7.48 2.02
N GLU A 113 8.95 -8.34 2.82
CA GLU A 113 8.66 -9.77 2.84
C GLU A 113 7.25 -10.08 3.34
N GLU A 114 6.67 -9.22 4.19
CA GLU A 114 5.27 -9.33 4.59
C GLU A 114 4.34 -9.07 3.40
N ARG A 115 4.63 -8.01 2.62
CA ARG A 115 3.87 -7.71 1.40
C ARG A 115 3.93 -8.88 0.43
N VAL A 116 5.13 -9.42 0.19
CA VAL A 116 5.33 -10.62 -0.64
C VAL A 116 4.53 -11.80 -0.10
N HIS A 117 4.60 -12.05 1.21
CA HIS A 117 3.85 -13.12 1.86
C HIS A 117 2.35 -12.97 1.67
N ARG A 118 1.80 -11.76 1.75
CA ARG A 118 0.34 -11.51 1.68
C ARG A 118 -0.21 -11.32 0.28
N ASN A 119 0.57 -10.79 -0.65
CA ASN A 119 0.04 -10.30 -1.92
C ASN A 119 0.79 -10.77 -3.15
N ARG A 120 1.87 -11.56 -3.03
CA ARG A 120 2.57 -12.13 -4.18
C ARG A 120 2.27 -13.62 -4.30
N ILE A 121 1.80 -14.06 -5.46
CA ILE A 121 1.61 -15.47 -5.79
C ILE A 121 2.59 -15.87 -6.89
N GLU A 122 3.14 -17.08 -6.78
CA GLU A 122 4.05 -17.66 -7.76
C GLU A 122 3.67 -19.13 -8.00
N ARG A 123 3.60 -19.54 -9.27
CA ARG A 123 3.50 -20.95 -9.65
C ARG A 123 4.40 -21.25 -10.83
N ARG A 124 5.26 -22.25 -10.68
CA ARG A 124 6.02 -22.84 -11.77
C ARG A 124 5.19 -23.90 -12.49
N MET A 125 5.14 -23.80 -13.82
CA MET A 125 4.52 -24.76 -14.73
C MET A 125 5.53 -25.16 -15.81
N ASP A 126 5.22 -26.19 -16.59
CA ASP A 126 6.14 -26.74 -17.60
C ASP A 126 6.60 -25.72 -18.65
N TYR A 127 5.79 -24.69 -18.88
CA TYR A 127 6.03 -23.64 -19.89
C TYR A 127 6.49 -22.30 -19.30
N GLY A 128 6.71 -22.20 -17.98
CA GLY A 128 7.22 -20.98 -17.36
C GLY A 128 6.83 -20.76 -15.91
N VAL A 129 7.17 -19.59 -15.38
CA VAL A 129 6.78 -19.13 -14.04
C VAL A 129 5.70 -18.07 -14.18
N HIS A 130 4.58 -18.30 -13.51
CA HIS A 130 3.52 -17.32 -13.34
C HIS A 130 3.70 -16.61 -12.02
N GLU A 131 3.88 -15.30 -12.07
CA GLU A 131 4.06 -14.48 -10.89
C GLU A 131 3.20 -13.21 -10.98
N ALA A 132 2.53 -12.87 -9.87
CA ALA A 132 1.74 -11.65 -9.81
C ALA A 132 1.56 -11.12 -8.39
N TRP A 133 1.46 -9.80 -8.30
CA TRP A 133 0.83 -9.12 -7.19
C TRP A 133 -0.69 -9.21 -7.32
N VAL A 134 -1.36 -9.61 -6.24
CA VAL A 134 -2.80 -9.89 -6.18
C VAL A 134 -3.41 -9.28 -4.92
N GLY A 135 -4.73 -9.11 -4.93
CA GLY A 135 -5.44 -8.61 -3.77
C GLY A 135 -5.21 -7.13 -3.55
N ARG A 136 -5.06 -6.32 -4.60
CA ARG A 136 -4.75 -4.88 -4.48
C ARG A 136 -5.95 -3.96 -4.76
N ASP A 137 -7.04 -4.51 -5.29
CA ASP A 137 -8.24 -3.73 -5.61
C ASP A 137 -9.07 -3.43 -4.35
N PHE A 138 -8.72 -2.33 -3.68
CA PHE A 138 -9.43 -1.86 -2.49
C PHE A 138 -10.89 -1.43 -2.75
N SER A 139 -11.31 -1.30 -4.02
CA SER A 139 -12.72 -1.10 -4.36
C SER A 139 -13.54 -2.36 -4.16
N ARG A 140 -12.93 -3.55 -4.22
CA ARG A 140 -13.62 -4.85 -4.12
C ARG A 140 -13.51 -5.49 -2.74
N TYR A 141 -12.38 -5.36 -2.08
CA TYR A 141 -12.09 -6.02 -0.80
C TYR A 141 -11.06 -5.21 -0.01
N LEU A 142 -10.83 -5.57 1.25
CA LEU A 142 -9.66 -5.14 2.02
C LEU A 142 -8.43 -5.89 1.48
N PRO A 143 -7.41 -5.22 0.93
CA PRO A 143 -6.24 -5.87 0.34
C PRO A 143 -5.46 -6.80 1.26
N GLY A 144 -5.53 -6.51 2.56
CA GLY A 144 -4.86 -7.22 3.62
C GLY A 144 -4.79 -6.34 4.87
N VAL A 145 -4.24 -6.92 5.93
CA VAL A 145 -3.80 -6.18 7.12
C VAL A 145 -2.32 -6.43 7.31
N TYR A 146 -1.61 -5.38 7.68
CA TYR A 146 -0.14 -5.33 7.73
C TYR A 146 0.32 -4.74 9.05
N TRP A 147 1.62 -4.47 9.22
CA TRP A 147 2.13 -3.80 10.41
C TRP A 147 1.35 -2.53 10.76
N LEU A 148 1.27 -1.59 9.82
CA LEU A 148 0.35 -0.47 9.85
C LEU A 148 -0.71 -0.66 8.77
N THR A 149 -1.96 -0.43 9.09
CA THR A 149 -3.06 -0.46 8.12
C THR A 149 -4.03 0.66 8.42
N ALA A 150 -4.39 1.41 7.38
CA ALA A 150 -5.35 2.48 7.47
C ALA A 150 -6.58 2.14 6.61
N ILE A 151 -7.73 2.01 7.27
CA ILE A 151 -9.00 1.62 6.65
C ILE A 151 -9.99 2.78 6.80
N PRO A 152 -10.44 3.42 5.71
CA PRO A 152 -11.49 4.41 5.81
C PRO A 152 -12.76 3.84 6.45
N ALA A 153 -13.44 4.60 7.29
CA ALA A 153 -14.69 4.19 7.93
C ALA A 153 -15.80 3.89 6.91
N GLU A 154 -15.74 4.48 5.72
CA GLU A 154 -16.60 4.11 4.60
C GLU A 154 -16.32 2.69 4.10
N MET A 155 -15.05 2.37 3.84
CA MET A 155 -14.63 1.02 3.42
C MET A 155 -15.02 -0.03 4.46
N GLN A 156 -14.77 0.25 5.74
CA GLN A 156 -15.13 -0.61 6.85
C GLN A 156 -16.62 -0.97 6.83
N ARG A 157 -17.51 0.02 6.64
CA ARG A 157 -18.96 -0.20 6.54
C ARG A 157 -19.36 -0.93 5.27
N ARG A 158 -18.78 -0.56 4.13
CA ARG A 158 -19.09 -1.14 2.82
C ARG A 158 -18.73 -2.63 2.74
N LEU A 159 -17.61 -3.02 3.34
CA LEU A 159 -17.09 -4.37 3.31
C LEU A 159 -17.47 -5.20 4.56
N ASP A 160 -18.27 -4.62 5.46
CA ASP A 160 -18.68 -5.23 6.73
C ASP A 160 -17.49 -5.75 7.58
N ILE A 161 -16.42 -4.94 7.64
CA ILE A 161 -15.22 -5.29 8.39
C ILE A 161 -15.48 -5.06 9.88
N SER A 162 -15.30 -6.11 10.69
CA SER A 162 -15.44 -6.02 12.15
C SER A 162 -14.22 -5.39 12.80
N ILE A 163 -14.34 -4.13 13.20
CA ILE A 163 -13.29 -3.41 13.95
C ILE A 163 -13.05 -4.05 15.33
N ASP A 164 -14.08 -4.57 15.98
CA ASP A 164 -13.93 -5.23 17.28
C ASP A 164 -13.04 -6.48 17.16
N ASN A 165 -13.21 -7.27 16.10
CA ASN A 165 -12.30 -8.39 15.83
C ASN A 165 -10.88 -7.89 15.60
N LEU A 166 -10.69 -6.82 14.83
CA LEU A 166 -9.37 -6.23 14.59
C LEU A 166 -8.71 -5.72 15.88
N ARG A 167 -9.47 -5.15 16.82
CA ARG A 167 -8.97 -4.76 18.16
C ARG A 167 -8.39 -5.92 18.94
N THR A 168 -8.87 -7.15 18.73
CA THR A 168 -8.30 -8.35 19.39
C THR A 168 -6.99 -8.83 18.74
N LEU A 169 -6.72 -8.40 17.51
CA LEU A 169 -5.54 -8.81 16.75
C LEU A 169 -4.41 -7.80 16.86
N ALA A 170 -4.76 -6.51 16.96
CA ALA A 170 -3.86 -5.38 16.92
C ALA A 170 -3.37 -4.95 18.32
N VAL A 171 -2.16 -4.39 18.38
CA VAL A 171 -1.63 -3.77 19.61
C VAL A 171 -2.20 -2.37 19.84
N ASP A 172 -2.62 -1.68 18.77
CA ASP A 172 -3.32 -0.41 18.84
C ASP A 172 -4.33 -0.26 17.70
N VAL A 173 -5.47 0.36 18.02
CA VAL A 173 -6.52 0.69 17.05
C VAL A 173 -7.13 2.02 17.45
N SER A 174 -7.02 3.00 16.55
CA SER A 174 -7.57 4.34 16.74
C SER A 174 -8.41 4.77 15.54
N LEU A 175 -9.39 5.65 15.79
CA LEU A 175 -10.14 6.31 14.73
C LEU A 175 -9.59 7.73 14.58
N VAL A 176 -8.81 7.96 13.53
CA VAL A 176 -8.16 9.23 13.25
C VAL A 176 -9.15 10.17 12.56
N GLY A 177 -9.34 11.36 13.15
CA GLY A 177 -10.18 12.42 12.58
C GLY A 177 -11.63 12.02 12.30
N ASN A 178 -12.16 11.01 13.02
CA ASN A 178 -13.48 10.38 12.77
C ASN A 178 -13.66 9.79 11.36
N ARG A 179 -12.55 9.49 10.66
CA ARG A 179 -12.56 9.14 9.23
C ARG A 179 -11.83 7.84 8.93
N ASN A 180 -10.63 7.66 9.47
CA ASN A 180 -9.77 6.52 9.13
C ASN A 180 -9.47 5.70 10.38
N TRP A 181 -9.72 4.39 10.31
CA TRP A 181 -9.22 3.46 11.30
C TRP A 181 -7.73 3.26 11.05
N LEU A 182 -6.88 3.65 12.00
CA LEU A 182 -5.47 3.33 12.00
C LEU A 182 -5.24 2.13 12.92
N LEU A 183 -4.72 1.06 12.34
CA LEU A 183 -4.40 -0.17 13.04
C LEU A 183 -2.88 -0.34 13.07
N ARG A 184 -2.37 -0.67 14.25
CA ARG A 184 -1.01 -1.17 14.45
C ARG A 184 -1.10 -2.60 14.92
N LEU A 185 -0.78 -3.55 14.04
CA LEU A 185 -1.03 -4.97 14.29
C LEU A 185 -0.02 -5.54 15.28
N TYR A 186 1.20 -4.99 15.29
CA TYR A 186 2.30 -5.36 16.18
C TYR A 186 3.29 -4.19 16.32
N SER A 187 4.24 -4.29 17.25
CA SER A 187 5.06 -3.13 17.65
C SER A 187 6.11 -2.74 16.61
N ARG A 188 6.66 -3.72 15.88
CA ARG A 188 7.72 -3.50 14.90
C ARG A 188 7.49 -4.31 13.61
N PRO A 189 7.84 -3.77 12.43
CA PRO A 189 7.56 -4.43 11.15
C PRO A 189 8.16 -5.84 11.05
N ASP A 190 9.33 -6.07 11.64
CA ASP A 190 10.05 -7.35 11.63
C ASP A 190 9.34 -8.49 12.40
N GLN A 191 8.33 -8.18 13.20
CA GLN A 191 7.56 -9.14 14.00
C GLN A 191 6.48 -9.88 13.19
N TRP A 192 6.23 -9.47 11.95
CA TRP A 192 5.12 -9.96 11.13
C TRP A 192 5.07 -11.49 11.01
N ARG A 193 6.23 -12.16 10.97
CA ARG A 193 6.33 -13.62 10.83
C ARG A 193 5.66 -14.38 11.99
N GLY A 194 5.71 -13.83 13.20
CA GLY A 194 5.06 -14.42 14.37
C GLY A 194 3.54 -14.28 14.34
N GLU A 195 3.03 -13.26 13.65
CA GLU A 195 1.59 -12.96 13.55
C GLU A 195 0.95 -13.45 12.25
N ALA A 196 1.76 -13.86 11.25
CA ALA A 196 1.32 -14.19 9.90
C ALA A 196 0.15 -15.17 9.87
N LEU A 197 0.29 -16.35 10.50
CA LEU A 197 -0.77 -17.39 10.50
C LEU A 197 -2.08 -16.90 11.12
N LYS A 198 -2.01 -16.09 12.18
CA LYS A 198 -3.18 -15.53 12.86
C LYS A 198 -3.89 -14.53 11.96
N LEU A 199 -3.14 -13.63 11.33
CA LEU A 199 -3.68 -12.60 10.44
C LEU A 199 -4.22 -13.19 9.14
N ASP A 200 -3.54 -14.19 8.55
CA ASP A 200 -3.99 -14.86 7.32
C ASP A 200 -5.28 -15.66 7.54
N LYS A 201 -5.39 -16.31 8.70
CA LYS A 201 -6.62 -17.00 9.12
C LYS A 201 -7.77 -16.01 9.29
N TRP A 202 -7.50 -14.85 9.88
CA TRP A 202 -8.51 -13.80 10.01
C TRP A 202 -8.94 -13.27 8.65
N CYS A 203 -8.01 -12.90 7.76
CA CYS A 203 -8.34 -12.43 6.41
C CYS A 203 -9.16 -13.47 5.63
N SER A 204 -8.81 -14.75 5.72
CA SER A 204 -9.53 -15.81 5.01
C SER A 204 -10.92 -16.12 5.59
N GLY A 205 -11.15 -15.83 6.87
CA GLY A 205 -12.43 -16.03 7.54
C GLY A 205 -13.31 -14.78 7.61
N SER A 206 -12.80 -13.61 7.22
CA SER A 206 -13.49 -12.34 7.35
C SER A 206 -14.15 -11.93 6.04
N PRO A 207 -15.47 -11.65 6.04
CA PRO A 207 -16.14 -11.07 4.88
C PRO A 207 -15.43 -9.80 4.39
N GLY A 208 -15.45 -9.61 3.06
CA GLY A 208 -14.88 -8.42 2.44
C GLY A 208 -13.35 -8.33 2.46
N CYS A 209 -12.63 -9.32 2.98
CA CYS A 209 -11.16 -9.34 2.99
C CYS A 209 -10.60 -10.21 1.87
N PHE A 210 -9.48 -9.79 1.29
CA PHE A 210 -8.72 -10.62 0.36
C PHE A 210 -8.06 -11.80 1.09
N SER A 211 -8.02 -12.96 0.43
CA SER A 211 -7.28 -14.12 0.90
C SER A 211 -6.38 -14.65 -0.21
N LYS A 212 -5.06 -14.56 0.02
CA LYS A 212 -4.06 -15.11 -0.88
C LYS A 212 -4.25 -16.62 -1.11
N ALA A 213 -4.63 -17.36 -0.09
CA ALA A 213 -4.87 -18.81 -0.19
C ALA A 213 -5.94 -19.15 -1.23
N VAL A 214 -6.97 -18.30 -1.39
CA VAL A 214 -8.00 -18.48 -2.42
C VAL A 214 -7.41 -18.26 -3.82
N ALA A 215 -6.62 -17.20 -3.99
CA ALA A 215 -5.94 -16.92 -5.26
C ALA A 215 -4.92 -18.00 -5.63
N GLU A 216 -4.13 -18.48 -4.67
CA GLU A 216 -3.17 -19.58 -4.84
C GLU A 216 -3.87 -20.89 -5.21
N ASN A 217 -4.97 -21.24 -4.54
CA ASN A 217 -5.72 -22.44 -4.86
C ASN A 217 -6.29 -22.38 -6.28
N ALA A 218 -6.84 -21.24 -6.69
CA ALA A 218 -7.30 -21.04 -8.07
C ALA A 218 -6.14 -21.16 -9.07
N LEU A 219 -4.99 -20.52 -8.78
CA LEU A 219 -3.80 -20.61 -9.63
C LEU A 219 -3.28 -22.05 -9.70
N ASN A 220 -3.32 -22.82 -8.61
CA ASN A 220 -2.88 -24.23 -8.55
C ASN A 220 -3.78 -25.19 -9.33
N GLN A 221 -5.06 -24.85 -9.51
CA GLN A 221 -6.01 -25.63 -10.29
C GLN A 221 -5.91 -25.38 -11.80
N ALA A 222 -5.28 -24.27 -12.22
CA ALA A 222 -5.07 -23.99 -13.63
C ALA A 222 -4.20 -25.06 -14.30
N SER A 223 -4.60 -25.52 -15.49
CA SER A 223 -3.91 -26.57 -16.24
C SER A 223 -3.00 -26.03 -17.34
N ASN A 224 -3.23 -24.79 -17.77
CA ASN A 224 -2.57 -24.17 -18.91
C ASN A 224 -2.40 -22.65 -18.73
N PHE A 225 -1.65 -22.05 -19.65
CA PHE A 225 -1.29 -20.63 -19.60
C PHE A 225 -2.51 -19.70 -19.60
N ILE A 226 -3.55 -20.04 -20.36
CA ILE A 226 -4.75 -19.21 -20.50
C ILE A 226 -5.51 -19.17 -19.19
N GLU A 227 -5.72 -20.34 -18.56
CA GLU A 227 -6.36 -20.45 -17.25
C GLU A 227 -5.56 -19.73 -16.16
N ALA A 228 -4.24 -19.94 -16.11
CA ALA A 228 -3.37 -19.27 -15.14
C ALA A 228 -3.41 -17.74 -15.29
N SER A 229 -3.37 -17.25 -16.52
CA SER A 229 -3.46 -15.82 -16.81
C SER A 229 -4.82 -15.23 -16.45
N ALA A 230 -5.91 -15.97 -16.68
CA ALA A 230 -7.26 -15.56 -16.28
C ALA A 230 -7.39 -15.49 -14.76
N CYS A 231 -6.87 -16.48 -14.02
CA CYS A 231 -6.84 -16.47 -12.56
C CYS A 231 -6.07 -15.25 -12.03
N ILE A 232 -4.89 -14.96 -12.57
CA ILE A 232 -4.10 -13.78 -12.16
C ILE A 232 -4.86 -12.49 -12.42
N LYS A 233 -5.49 -12.36 -13.60
CA LYS A 233 -6.23 -11.16 -13.99
C LYS A 233 -7.42 -10.87 -13.06
N GLU A 234 -8.07 -11.89 -12.54
CA GLU A 234 -9.20 -11.76 -11.61
C GLU A 234 -8.82 -11.05 -10.31
N TRP A 235 -7.57 -11.22 -9.86
CA TRP A 235 -7.11 -10.73 -8.56
C TRP A 235 -6.14 -9.55 -8.64
N ARG A 236 -5.82 -9.07 -9.84
CA ARG A 236 -4.77 -8.08 -10.08
C ARG A 236 -5.15 -6.64 -9.76
#